data_AF-A0A7S3SS08-F1
#
_entry.id   AF-A0A7S3SS08-F1
#
_cell.length_a   1.000
_cell.length_b   1.000
_cell.length_c   1.000
_cell.angle_alpha   90.00
_cell.angle_beta   90.00
_cell.angle_gamma   90.00
#
_symmetry.space_group_name_H-M   'P 1'
#
loop_
_entity.id
_entity.type
_entity.pdbx_description
1 polymer ?
#
loop_
_entity_poly.entity_id
_entity_poly.type
_entity_poly.pdbx_seq_one_letter_code
_entity_poly.pdbx_strand_id
1 'polypeptide(L)'
;AGCGAMSFRLRVTWDEGRFVTLRVDRAWPIRQVKKAIEKMTGLPAHEQRLFHGARRELFDDDTVADLPPGYAADLLLARYESESMEWMTRVEQSWEELAAAPAAVREDLEVVHRAIANDGRALQYAAPSLQADHEL
;
A
#
# COMPACT_ATOMS: atom_id res chain seq x y z
N ALA A 1 24.31 22.03 -9.36
CA ALA A 1 24.22 21.31 -10.65
C ALA A 1 22.88 20.60 -10.68
N GLY A 2 21.98 21.04 -11.56
CA GLY A 2 20.59 20.60 -11.59
C GLY A 2 20.48 19.17 -12.09
N CYS A 3 19.95 18.28 -11.25
CA CYS A 3 19.52 16.98 -11.70
C CYS A 3 18.11 17.17 -12.29
N GLY A 4 18.03 17.30 -13.61
CA GLY A 4 16.77 17.16 -14.34
C GLY A 4 16.34 15.70 -14.29
N ALA A 5 15.97 15.21 -13.12
CA ALA A 5 15.40 13.88 -12.97
C ALA A 5 14.07 13.87 -13.74
N MET A 6 13.93 12.94 -14.68
CA MET A 6 12.67 12.67 -15.37
C MET A 6 11.62 12.31 -14.29
N SER A 7 10.88 13.31 -13.82
CA SER A 7 9.87 13.11 -12.79
C SER A 7 8.68 12.35 -13.38
N PHE A 8 8.34 11.20 -12.79
CA PHE A 8 7.15 10.43 -13.14
C PHE A 8 5.92 11.10 -12.50
N ARG A 9 4.79 11.15 -13.20
CA ARG A 9 3.56 11.73 -12.68
C ARG A 9 2.61 10.67 -12.15
N LEU A 10 2.21 10.78 -10.88
CA LEU A 10 1.12 10.00 -10.33
C LEU A 10 -0.11 10.87 -10.21
N ARG A 11 -1.22 10.48 -10.84
CA ARG A 11 -2.53 11.07 -10.56
C ARG A 11 -3.23 10.16 -9.56
N VAL A 12 -3.40 10.64 -8.34
CA VAL A 12 -4.05 9.90 -7.26
C VAL A 12 -5.47 10.42 -7.12
N THR A 13 -6.46 9.54 -7.21
CA THR A 13 -7.89 9.87 -7.17
C THR A 13 -8.56 9.20 -5.99
N TRP A 14 -9.49 9.89 -5.33
CA TRP A 14 -10.31 9.35 -4.23
C TRP A 14 -11.66 10.06 -4.29
N ASP A 15 -12.78 9.34 -4.14
CA ASP A 15 -14.13 9.90 -4.25
C ASP A 15 -14.50 10.41 -5.67
N GLU A 16 -15.72 10.91 -5.89
CA GLU A 16 -16.23 11.32 -7.21
C GLU A 16 -15.47 12.55 -7.75
N GLY A 17 -14.36 12.30 -8.45
CA GLY A 17 -13.64 13.30 -9.23
C GLY A 17 -12.58 14.10 -8.48
N ARG A 18 -12.33 13.85 -7.18
CA ARG A 18 -11.22 14.50 -6.46
C ARG A 18 -9.90 13.79 -6.78
N PHE A 19 -8.87 14.58 -7.03
CA PHE A 19 -7.55 14.06 -7.33
C PHE A 19 -6.43 15.01 -6.95
N VAL A 20 -5.24 14.45 -6.83
CA VAL A 20 -3.98 15.17 -6.71
C VAL A 20 -2.98 14.62 -7.73
N THR A 21 -2.11 15.48 -8.24
CA THR A 21 -1.00 15.05 -9.10
C THR A 21 0.32 15.22 -8.37
N LEU A 22 1.07 14.14 -8.24
CA LEU A 22 2.39 14.09 -7.64
C LEU A 22 3.45 13.95 -8.72
N ARG A 23 4.58 14.64 -8.55
CA ARG A 23 5.82 14.36 -9.28
C ARG A 23 6.72 13.55 -8.37
N VAL A 24 7.08 12.36 -8.80
CA VAL A 24 7.85 11.39 -8.01
C VAL A 24 9.04 10.88 -8.81
N ASP A 25 10.04 10.35 -8.12
CA ASP A 25 11.11 9.59 -8.75
C ASP A 25 10.66 8.13 -8.92
N ARG A 26 11.11 7.46 -9.99
CA ARG A 26 10.83 6.03 -10.21
C ARG A 26 11.46 5.16 -9.12
N ALA A 27 12.55 5.60 -8.50
CA ALA A 27 13.19 4.91 -7.38
C ALA A 27 12.48 5.13 -6.03
N TRP A 28 11.43 5.96 -5.95
CA TRP A 28 10.73 6.16 -4.68
C TRP A 28 10.00 4.88 -4.27
N PRO A 29 10.16 4.44 -3.01
CA PRO A 29 9.28 3.43 -2.45
C PRO A 29 7.88 4.03 -2.27
N ILE A 30 6.85 3.19 -2.36
CA ILE A 30 5.45 3.61 -2.22
C ILE A 30 5.19 4.21 -0.84
N ARG A 31 5.90 3.79 0.22
CA ARG A 31 5.85 4.48 1.54
C ARG A 31 6.15 5.98 1.45
N GLN A 32 7.03 6.39 0.54
CA GLN A 32 7.37 7.80 0.32
C GLN A 32 6.27 8.51 -0.48
N VAL A 33 5.62 7.81 -1.42
CA VAL A 33 4.43 8.30 -2.12
C VAL A 33 3.29 8.53 -1.12
N LYS A 34 3.00 7.57 -0.23
CA LYS A 34 1.97 7.72 0.81
C LYS A 34 2.23 8.94 1.72
N LYS A 35 3.48 9.16 2.14
CA LYS A 35 3.87 10.38 2.88
C LYS A 35 3.67 11.67 2.08
N ALA A 36 3.86 11.64 0.76
CA ALA A 36 3.60 12.80 -0.09
C ALA A 36 2.10 13.08 -0.21
N ILE A 37 1.27 12.05 -0.33
CA ILE A 37 -0.20 12.15 -0.32
C ILE A 37 -0.69 12.69 1.01
N GLU A 38 -0.15 12.24 2.15
CA GLU A 38 -0.51 12.71 3.48
C GLU A 38 -0.30 14.22 3.61
N LYS A 39 0.86 14.72 3.17
CA LYS A 39 1.15 16.17 3.17
C LYS A 39 0.16 16.99 2.34
N MET A 40 -0.44 16.40 1.29
CA MET A 40 -1.35 17.12 0.39
C MET A 40 -2.83 16.98 0.78
N THR A 41 -3.21 15.85 1.39
CA THR A 41 -4.62 15.51 1.67
C THR A 41 -4.97 15.54 3.15
N GLY A 42 -3.97 15.44 4.03
CA GLY A 42 -4.14 15.24 5.47
C GLY A 42 -4.47 13.80 5.88
N LEU A 43 -4.66 12.87 4.94
CA LEU A 43 -4.92 11.47 5.25
C LEU A 43 -3.62 10.78 5.68
N PRO A 44 -3.50 10.25 6.92
CA PRO A 44 -2.27 9.66 7.41
C PRO A 44 -1.77 8.52 6.52
N ALA A 45 -0.45 8.41 6.27
CA ALA A 45 0.11 7.40 5.35
C ALA A 45 -0.30 5.97 5.68
N HIS A 46 -0.41 5.63 6.96
CA HIS A 46 -0.82 4.30 7.44
C HIS A 46 -2.33 4.05 7.26
N GLU A 47 -3.13 5.08 6.98
CA GLU A 47 -4.56 4.96 6.63
C GLU A 47 -4.79 4.83 5.11
N GLN A 48 -3.73 4.91 4.28
CA GLN A 48 -3.84 4.94 2.82
C GLN A 48 -3.69 3.56 2.18
N ARG A 49 -4.67 3.19 1.35
CA ARG A 49 -4.60 2.07 0.39
C ARG A 49 -4.45 2.62 -1.01
N LEU A 50 -3.38 2.25 -1.69
CA LEU A 50 -3.12 2.69 -3.07
C LEU A 50 -3.32 1.54 -4.02
N PHE A 51 -4.13 1.75 -5.05
CA PHE A 51 -4.36 0.76 -6.09
C PHE A 51 -3.94 1.30 -7.45
N HIS A 52 -3.25 0.47 -8.23
CA HIS A 52 -3.04 0.68 -9.64
C HIS A 52 -4.05 -0.17 -10.44
N GLY A 53 -4.97 0.49 -11.14
CA GLY A 53 -6.13 -0.17 -11.74
C GLY A 53 -7.07 -0.76 -10.70
N ALA A 54 -7.90 -1.73 -11.10
CA ALA A 54 -8.97 -2.27 -10.25
C ALA A 54 -8.54 -3.41 -9.29
N ARG A 55 -7.30 -3.88 -9.37
CA ARG A 55 -6.88 -5.14 -8.71
C ARG A 55 -5.55 -5.09 -7.99
N ARG A 56 -4.61 -4.24 -8.38
CA ARG A 56 -3.26 -4.26 -7.82
C ARG A 56 -3.14 -3.24 -6.70
N GLU A 57 -3.12 -3.70 -5.45
CA GLU A 57 -2.73 -2.88 -4.31
C GLU A 57 -1.21 -2.65 -4.30
N LEU A 58 -0.77 -1.50 -3.79
CA LEU A 58 0.63 -1.10 -3.68
C LEU A 58 1.03 -0.95 -2.21
N PHE A 59 2.04 -1.71 -1.81
CA PHE A 59 2.53 -1.86 -0.44
C PHE A 59 3.73 -0.94 -0.17
N ASP A 60 4.09 -0.75 1.10
CA ASP A 60 5.17 0.17 1.48
C ASP A 60 6.56 -0.20 0.92
N ASP A 61 6.77 -1.48 0.60
CA ASP A 61 7.98 -2.05 0.03
C ASP A 61 8.02 -2.04 -1.51
N ASP A 62 6.86 -1.85 -2.18
CA ASP A 62 6.82 -1.59 -3.62
C ASP A 62 7.56 -0.29 -3.96
N THR A 63 7.96 -0.17 -5.21
CA THR A 63 8.55 1.04 -5.78
C THR A 63 7.69 1.62 -6.90
N VAL A 64 7.84 2.92 -7.16
CA VAL A 64 7.24 3.54 -8.34
C VAL A 64 7.75 2.88 -9.63
N ALA A 65 8.91 2.21 -9.60
CA ALA A 65 9.46 1.46 -10.72
C ALA A 65 8.60 0.24 -11.12
N ASP A 66 7.85 -0.33 -10.18
CA ASP A 66 6.98 -1.50 -10.39
C ASP A 66 5.66 -1.14 -11.08
N LEU A 67 5.36 0.15 -11.22
CA LEU A 67 4.27 0.63 -12.08
C LEU A 67 4.66 0.53 -13.56
N PRO A 68 3.67 0.44 -14.48
CA PRO A 68 3.92 0.33 -15.91
C PRO A 68 4.93 1.37 -16.42
N PRO A 69 5.79 1.00 -17.39
CA PRO A 69 6.76 1.92 -17.96
C PRO A 69 6.04 3.09 -18.63
N GLY A 70 6.61 4.29 -18.49
CA GLY A 70 6.03 5.51 -19.05
C GLY A 70 6.43 6.75 -18.27
N TYR A 71 5.65 7.82 -18.43
CA TYR A 71 5.83 9.09 -17.72
C TYR A 71 4.71 9.39 -16.72
N ALA A 72 3.67 8.55 -16.67
CA ALA A 72 2.57 8.72 -15.73
C ALA A 72 1.82 7.41 -15.42
N ALA A 73 1.16 7.37 -14.27
CA ALA A 73 0.19 6.36 -13.90
C ALA A 73 -0.95 6.97 -13.08
N ASP A 74 -2.13 6.34 -13.16
CA ASP A 74 -3.29 6.67 -12.33
C ASP A 74 -3.36 5.70 -11.14
N LEU A 75 -3.57 6.25 -9.96
CA LEU A 75 -3.78 5.50 -8.72
C LEU A 75 -5.14 5.84 -8.12
N LEU A 76 -5.77 4.84 -7.52
CA LEU A 76 -6.93 5.00 -6.65
C LEU A 76 -6.44 4.99 -5.20
N LEU A 77 -6.86 5.99 -4.43
CA LEU A 77 -6.64 6.09 -3.00
C LEU A 77 -7.93 5.72 -2.28
N ALA A 78 -7.89 4.64 -1.52
CA ALA A 78 -8.92 4.29 -0.55
C ALA A 78 -8.37 4.46 0.88
N ARG A 79 -9.28 4.48 1.85
CA ARG A 79 -8.95 4.53 3.27
C ARG A 79 -9.16 3.13 3.87
N TYR A 80 -8.30 2.70 4.79
CA TYR A 80 -8.55 1.48 5.55
C TYR A 80 -9.85 1.58 6.37
N GLU A 81 -10.55 0.45 6.47
CA GLU A 81 -11.65 0.30 7.41
C GLU A 81 -11.10 0.21 8.84
N SER A 82 -11.90 0.65 9.81
CA SER A 82 -11.44 0.80 11.20
C SER A 82 -10.90 -0.50 11.82
N GLU A 83 -11.48 -1.66 11.47
CA GLU A 83 -11.01 -2.95 11.99
C GLU A 83 -9.63 -3.33 11.44
N SER A 84 -9.36 -3.17 10.14
CA SER A 84 -8.05 -3.46 9.55
C SER A 84 -6.94 -2.64 10.20
N MET A 85 -7.22 -1.38 10.57
CA MET A 85 -6.25 -0.49 11.24
C MET A 85 -5.84 -0.95 12.63
N GLU A 86 -6.78 -1.47 13.42
CA GLU A 86 -6.47 -2.03 14.74
C GLU A 86 -5.51 -3.21 14.58
N TRP A 87 -5.81 -4.10 13.63
CA TRP A 87 -5.00 -5.28 13.39
C TRP A 87 -3.63 -4.97 12.81
N MET A 88 -3.50 -3.94 11.97
CA MET A 88 -2.19 -3.46 11.52
C MET A 88 -1.27 -3.10 12.69
N THR A 89 -1.81 -2.39 13.70
CA THR A 89 -1.04 -2.06 14.90
C THR A 89 -0.62 -3.32 15.66
N ARG A 90 -1.50 -4.31 15.76
CA ARG A 90 -1.22 -5.57 16.47
C ARG A 90 -0.15 -6.41 15.77
N VAL A 91 -0.25 -6.60 14.44
CA VAL A 91 0.72 -7.40 13.68
C VAL A 91 2.09 -6.73 13.56
N GLU A 92 2.14 -5.39 13.60
CA GLU A 92 3.38 -4.63 13.71
C GLU A 92 4.09 -4.86 15.04
N GLN A 93 3.35 -5.02 16.14
CA GLN A 93 3.94 -5.35 17.45
C GLN A 93 4.33 -6.84 17.54
N SER A 94 3.46 -7.72 17.05
CA SER A 94 3.69 -9.16 17.03
C SER A 94 2.96 -9.79 15.85
N TRP A 95 3.72 -10.27 14.87
CA TRP A 95 3.18 -10.91 13.66
C TRP A 95 2.27 -12.11 13.98
N GLU A 96 2.46 -12.77 15.13
CA GLU A 96 1.65 -13.91 15.59
C GLU A 96 0.20 -13.52 15.88
N GLU A 97 -0.09 -12.23 16.11
CA GLU A 97 -1.45 -11.72 16.32
C GLU A 97 -2.35 -11.97 15.11
N LEU A 98 -1.79 -12.12 13.91
CA LEU A 98 -2.55 -12.48 12.71
C LEU A 98 -3.33 -13.81 12.90
N ALA A 99 -2.83 -14.73 13.72
CA ALA A 99 -3.53 -15.99 14.03
C ALA A 99 -4.85 -15.79 14.78
N ALA A 100 -4.95 -14.72 15.58
CA ALA A 100 -6.14 -14.36 16.34
C ALA A 100 -7.11 -13.47 15.55
N ALA A 101 -6.72 -13.03 14.35
CA ALA A 101 -7.48 -12.09 13.57
C ALA A 101 -8.75 -12.72 12.94
N PRO A 102 -9.86 -11.95 12.81
CA PRO A 102 -11.04 -12.37 12.07
C PRO A 102 -10.70 -12.82 10.64
N ALA A 103 -11.54 -13.67 10.05
CA ALA A 103 -11.33 -14.16 8.69
C ALA A 103 -11.16 -13.02 7.67
N ALA A 104 -12.00 -11.97 7.75
CA ALA A 104 -11.91 -10.80 6.88
C ALA A 104 -10.57 -10.08 6.95
N VAL A 105 -9.94 -10.04 8.13
CA VAL A 105 -8.62 -9.41 8.34
C VAL A 105 -7.50 -10.29 7.81
N ARG A 106 -7.63 -11.62 7.96
CA ARG A 106 -6.70 -12.59 7.37
C ARG A 106 -6.80 -12.66 5.84
N GLU A 107 -7.87 -12.12 5.27
CA GLU A 107 -8.05 -11.88 3.84
C GLU A 107 -7.63 -10.47 3.40
N ASP A 108 -7.33 -9.55 4.32
CA ASP A 108 -6.88 -8.20 4.00
C ASP A 108 -5.38 -8.21 3.67
N LEU A 109 -5.07 -7.91 2.41
CA LEU A 109 -3.73 -8.02 1.85
C LEU A 109 -2.70 -7.15 2.56
N GLU A 110 -3.03 -5.91 2.96
CA GLU A 110 -2.07 -5.06 3.69
C GLU A 110 -1.80 -5.60 5.10
N VAL A 111 -2.83 -6.06 5.82
CA VAL A 111 -2.62 -6.58 7.18
C VAL A 111 -1.71 -7.80 7.12
N VAL A 112 -1.97 -8.71 6.18
CA VAL A 112 -1.14 -9.89 5.94
C VAL A 112 0.27 -9.49 5.51
N HIS A 113 0.41 -8.57 4.56
CA HIS A 113 1.72 -8.10 4.08
C HIS A 113 2.54 -7.46 5.22
N ARG A 114 1.92 -6.66 6.11
CA ARG A 114 2.61 -6.11 7.28
C ARG A 114 3.07 -7.19 8.25
N ALA A 115 2.26 -8.22 8.47
CA ALA A 115 2.66 -9.34 9.30
C ALA A 115 3.84 -10.12 8.69
N ILE A 116 3.81 -10.36 7.37
CA ILE A 116 4.88 -11.04 6.62
C ILE A 116 6.17 -10.22 6.60
N ALA A 117 6.07 -8.91 6.41
CA ALA A 117 7.21 -8.00 6.44
C ALA A 117 7.91 -7.98 7.81
N ASN A 118 7.17 -8.27 8.89
CA ASN A 118 7.73 -8.46 10.23
C ASN A 118 8.36 -9.86 10.38
N ASP A 119 7.65 -10.92 9.99
CA ASP A 119 8.18 -12.29 9.90
C ASP A 119 7.45 -13.10 8.83
N GLY A 120 8.19 -13.64 7.86
CA GLY A 120 7.61 -14.39 6.74
C GLY A 120 6.78 -15.61 7.13
N ARG A 121 6.93 -16.13 8.36
CA ARG A 121 6.08 -17.22 8.89
C ARG A 121 4.64 -16.79 9.14
N ALA A 122 4.35 -15.48 9.16
CA ALA A 122 2.98 -14.98 9.29
C ALA A 122 2.07 -15.44 8.15
N LEU A 123 2.62 -15.73 6.96
CA LEU A 123 1.87 -16.23 5.81
C LEU A 123 1.03 -17.47 6.15
N GLN A 124 1.48 -18.33 7.07
CA GLN A 124 0.74 -19.53 7.50
C GLN A 124 -0.64 -19.21 8.12
N TYR A 125 -0.83 -17.98 8.62
CA TYR A 125 -2.07 -17.52 9.23
C TYR A 125 -2.96 -16.73 8.27
N ALA A 126 -2.46 -16.34 7.10
CA ALA A 126 -3.26 -15.67 6.08
C ALA A 126 -4.40 -16.58 5.59
N ALA A 127 -5.39 -16.01 4.91
CA ALA A 127 -6.44 -16.79 4.28
C ALA A 127 -5.88 -17.72 3.17
N PRO A 128 -6.49 -18.88 2.91
CA PRO A 128 -5.99 -19.83 1.91
C PRO A 128 -5.80 -19.23 0.50
N SER A 129 -6.63 -18.27 0.12
CA SER A 129 -6.53 -17.52 -1.14
C SER A 129 -5.21 -16.74 -1.25
N LEU A 130 -4.75 -16.16 -0.13
CA LEU A 130 -3.50 -15.42 -0.04
C LEU A 130 -2.29 -16.34 0.15
N GLN A 131 -2.43 -17.44 0.88
CA GLN A 131 -1.33 -18.41 1.03
C GLN A 131 -0.85 -19.01 -0.30
N ALA A 132 -1.75 -19.11 -1.27
CA ALA A 132 -1.46 -19.62 -2.60
C ALA A 132 -0.99 -18.52 -3.58
N ASP A 133 -1.00 -17.26 -3.15
CA ASP A 133 -0.56 -16.14 -3.97
C ASP A 133 0.97 -16.03 -3.91
N HIS A 134 1.60 -16.05 -5.08
CA HIS A 134 3.06 -15.94 -5.22
C HIS A 134 3.53 -14.48 -5.33
N GLU A 135 2.61 -13.52 -5.38
CA GLU A 135 2.91 -12.08 -5.40
C GLU A 135 2.96 -11.46 -3.99
N LEU A 136 2.89 -12.30 -2.94
CA LEU A 136 2.97 -11.93 -1.51
C LEU A 136 4.38 -12.05 -0.91
#